data_AF-A0A4Y3JL46-F1
#
_entry.id   AF-A0A4Y3JL46-F1
#
_cell.length_a   1.000
_cell.length_b   1.000
_cell.length_c   1.000
_cell.angle_alpha   90.00
_cell.angle_beta   90.00
_cell.angle_gamma   90.00
#
_symmetry.space_group_name_H-M   'P 1'
#
loop_
_entity.id
_entity.type
_entity.pdbx_description
1 polymer ?
#
loop_
_entity_poly.entity_id
_entity_poly.type
_entity_poly.pdbx_seq_one_letter_code
_entity_poly.pdbx_strand_id
1 'polypeptide(L)'
;MKKNELFRDWEFRYRYVYRKRRTKKSKQRFLSALVSDIYSMRTDVTVIAYDTPAYRSKNIYVGDIEKAEKVICTYYDTPVHTLGSYFMFDWKDQRKKTIYSILLSFILLFSLGWWGMMIYNGNPHHVFDLLSVQTSITVLAFGSYFFLLGKAARGWSSRQTFIRNTSSILTMLEMIRTIDDPNVAYAFVDEGCYGKKGLDSVRLSMKKEGILFYLDSVGADTPLQFSGYYFSNEEQRLKKVDKLKEKNINYIFSARKKQAQFFYLTKTDLRGKTFNWQNANQIIALFL
;
A
#
# COMPACT_ATOMS: atom_id res chain seq x y z
N MET A 1 14.90 22.07 14.46
CA MET A 1 13.78 21.64 15.32
C MET A 1 12.49 21.41 14.53
N LYS A 2 11.90 22.43 13.88
CA LYS A 2 10.62 22.33 13.12
C LYS A 2 10.53 21.22 12.05
N LYS A 3 11.62 20.97 11.29
CA LYS A 3 11.65 19.94 10.23
C LYS A 3 11.42 18.52 10.78
N ASN A 4 12.00 18.22 11.93
CA ASN A 4 11.88 16.90 12.56
C ASN A 4 10.48 16.71 13.18
N GLU A 5 9.86 17.78 13.66
CA GLU A 5 8.47 17.74 14.19
C GLU A 5 7.44 17.48 13.09
N LEU A 6 7.57 18.17 11.95
CA LEU A 6 6.67 17.97 10.80
C LEU A 6 6.71 16.52 10.29
N PHE A 7 7.92 15.96 10.11
CA PHE A 7 8.04 14.57 9.68
C PHE A 7 7.46 13.60 10.71
N ARG A 8 7.70 13.83 12.01
CA ARG A 8 7.13 12.98 13.07
C ARG A 8 5.60 13.04 13.09
N ASP A 9 5.01 14.19 12.81
CA ASP A 9 3.56 14.32 12.64
C ASP A 9 3.05 13.52 11.43
N TRP A 10 3.69 13.66 10.26
CA TRP A 10 3.38 12.84 9.09
C TRP A 10 3.49 11.34 9.39
N GLU A 11 4.58 10.92 10.02
CA GLU A 11 4.80 9.55 10.42
C GLU A 11 3.64 9.06 11.29
N PHE A 12 3.31 9.81 12.34
CA PHE A 12 2.23 9.45 13.25
C PHE A 12 0.89 9.35 12.52
N ARG A 13 0.49 10.38 11.77
CA ARG A 13 -0.81 10.43 11.08
C ARG A 13 -0.92 9.32 10.05
N TYR A 14 0.07 9.14 9.18
CA TYR A 14 -0.03 8.14 8.12
C TYR A 14 0.12 6.70 8.61
N ARG A 15 0.88 6.48 9.70
CA ARG A 15 1.07 5.15 10.30
C ARG A 15 -0.08 4.70 11.18
N TYR A 16 -0.75 5.61 11.89
CA TYR A 16 -1.75 5.25 12.90
C TYR A 16 -3.16 5.67 12.51
N VAL A 17 -3.33 6.92 12.05
CA VAL A 17 -4.64 7.51 11.73
C VAL A 17 -5.11 7.08 10.34
N TYR A 18 -4.26 7.26 9.32
CA TYR A 18 -4.56 6.98 7.91
C TYR A 18 -3.95 5.68 7.38
N ARG A 19 -3.72 4.72 8.28
CA ARG A 19 -3.05 3.45 7.96
C ARG A 19 -3.84 2.51 7.06
N LYS A 20 -5.15 2.70 6.91
CA LYS A 20 -6.04 1.89 6.07
C LYS A 20 -6.48 2.70 4.86
N ARG A 21 -6.13 2.28 3.64
CA ARG A 21 -6.40 3.02 2.39
C ARG A 21 -7.01 2.07 1.36
N ARG A 22 -8.11 1.43 1.75
CA ARG A 22 -8.78 0.39 0.96
C ARG A 22 -10.22 0.74 0.58
N THR A 23 -11.00 1.28 1.51
CA THR A 23 -12.39 1.64 1.22
C THR A 23 -12.48 3.05 0.67
N LYS A 24 -13.53 3.37 -0.10
CA LYS A 24 -13.77 4.73 -0.62
C LYS A 24 -13.62 5.80 0.48
N LYS A 25 -14.26 5.60 1.63
CA LYS A 25 -14.19 6.53 2.78
C LYS A 25 -12.77 6.65 3.34
N SER A 26 -12.03 5.54 3.47
CA SER A 26 -10.69 5.59 4.06
C SER A 26 -9.64 6.16 3.10
N LYS A 27 -9.75 5.85 1.80
CA LYS A 27 -8.95 6.47 0.74
C LYS A 27 -9.20 7.97 0.66
N GLN A 28 -10.46 8.41 0.62
CA GLN A 28 -10.79 9.84 0.57
C GLN A 28 -10.21 10.61 1.77
N ARG A 29 -10.32 10.08 2.99
CA ARG A 29 -9.71 10.71 4.19
C ARG A 29 -8.19 10.82 4.07
N PHE A 30 -7.52 9.78 3.58
CA PHE A 30 -6.07 9.80 3.36
C PHE A 30 -5.69 10.82 2.29
N LEU A 31 -6.36 10.83 1.14
CA LEU A 31 -6.07 11.75 0.04
C LEU A 31 -6.28 13.20 0.45
N SER A 32 -7.35 13.50 1.19
CA SER A 32 -7.58 14.85 1.73
C SER A 32 -6.45 15.30 2.67
N ALA A 33 -5.96 14.42 3.54
CA ALA A 33 -4.82 14.73 4.41
C ALA A 33 -3.51 14.91 3.62
N LEU A 34 -3.26 14.01 2.65
CA LEU A 34 -2.07 14.05 1.80
C LEU A 34 -2.00 15.32 0.96
N VAL A 35 -3.10 15.67 0.30
CA VAL A 35 -3.19 16.90 -0.51
C VAL A 35 -3.03 18.13 0.37
N SER A 36 -3.66 18.16 1.56
CA SER A 36 -3.48 19.27 2.51
C SER A 36 -2.02 19.43 2.95
N ASP A 37 -1.31 18.33 3.20
CA ASP A 37 0.11 18.38 3.59
C ASP A 37 0.98 18.86 2.42
N ILE A 38 0.73 18.36 1.20
CA ILE A 38 1.47 18.79 0.01
C ILE A 38 1.21 20.28 -0.30
N TYR A 39 -0.03 20.75 -0.18
CA TYR A 39 -0.37 22.17 -0.41
C TYR A 39 0.37 23.14 0.49
N SER A 40 0.83 22.68 1.66
CA SER A 40 1.66 23.50 2.54
C SER A 40 3.09 23.72 2.01
N MET A 41 3.50 22.96 1.00
CA MET A 41 4.86 22.95 0.42
C MET A 41 4.87 23.30 -1.07
N ARG A 42 3.84 22.86 -1.83
CA ARG A 42 3.72 23.01 -3.28
C ARG A 42 2.27 23.23 -3.67
N THR A 43 2.00 24.17 -4.58
CA THR A 43 0.64 24.51 -5.03
C THR A 43 0.20 23.82 -6.32
N ASP A 44 1.13 23.18 -7.02
CA ASP A 44 0.93 22.53 -8.31
C ASP A 44 0.48 21.08 -8.18
N VAL A 45 -0.62 20.88 -7.45
CA VAL A 45 -1.21 19.56 -7.18
C VAL A 45 -2.40 19.31 -8.08
N THR A 46 -2.36 18.24 -8.87
CA THR A 46 -3.47 17.80 -9.72
C THR A 46 -4.02 16.46 -9.24
N VAL A 47 -5.34 16.34 -9.14
CA VAL A 47 -6.00 15.07 -8.77
C VAL A 47 -6.71 14.50 -10.00
N ILE A 48 -6.20 13.38 -10.50
CA ILE A 48 -6.79 12.69 -11.66
C ILE A 48 -7.66 11.54 -11.17
N ALA A 49 -8.94 11.58 -11.51
CA ALA A 49 -9.87 10.50 -11.23
C ALA A 49 -10.09 9.65 -12.48
N TYR A 50 -10.01 8.33 -12.34
CA TYR A 50 -10.29 7.37 -13.41
C TYR A 50 -11.22 6.28 -12.91
N ASP A 51 -12.10 5.82 -13.79
CA ASP A 51 -13.08 4.80 -13.43
C ASP A 51 -12.47 3.41 -13.53
N THR A 52 -12.63 2.62 -12.46
CA THR A 52 -12.43 1.19 -12.52
C THR A 52 -13.75 0.47 -12.23
N PRO A 53 -13.95 -0.77 -12.71
CA PRO A 53 -15.23 -1.47 -12.60
C PRO A 53 -15.77 -1.60 -11.17
N ALA A 54 -14.90 -1.48 -10.16
CA ALA A 54 -15.27 -1.61 -8.75
C ALA A 54 -15.49 -0.26 -8.05
N TYR A 55 -14.82 0.81 -8.48
CA TYR A 55 -14.91 2.17 -7.90
C TYR A 55 -14.11 3.19 -8.73
N ARG A 56 -14.38 4.50 -8.50
CA ARG A 56 -13.58 5.59 -9.06
C ARG A 56 -12.27 5.74 -8.29
N SER A 57 -11.17 5.33 -8.91
CA SER A 57 -9.80 5.46 -8.39
C SER A 57 -9.28 6.88 -8.63
N LYS A 58 -8.31 7.31 -7.82
CA LYS A 58 -7.74 8.67 -7.91
C LYS A 58 -6.22 8.60 -7.81
N ASN A 59 -5.52 9.29 -8.70
CA ASN A 59 -4.11 9.56 -8.56
C ASN A 59 -3.91 11.02 -8.15
N ILE A 60 -2.86 11.30 -7.39
CA ILE A 60 -2.42 12.67 -7.08
C ILE A 60 -1.08 12.89 -7.76
N TYR A 61 -1.01 13.93 -8.57
CA TYR A 61 0.19 14.40 -9.25
C TYR A 61 0.64 15.71 -8.63
N VAL A 62 1.94 15.88 -8.47
CA VAL A 62 2.58 17.10 -7.95
C VAL A 62 3.66 17.50 -8.96
N GLY A 63 3.57 18.70 -9.50
CA GLY A 63 4.38 19.10 -10.67
C GLY A 63 3.74 18.76 -12.02
N ASP A 64 4.38 19.24 -13.08
CA ASP A 64 3.96 19.02 -14.46
C ASP A 64 4.45 17.65 -14.96
N ILE A 65 3.64 16.60 -14.78
CA ILE A 65 3.98 15.23 -15.22
C ILE A 65 4.19 15.14 -16.74
N GLU A 66 3.47 15.95 -17.52
CA GLU A 66 3.55 15.92 -18.98
C GLU A 66 4.91 16.44 -19.48
N LYS A 67 5.55 17.36 -18.75
CA LYS A 67 6.85 17.93 -19.14
C LYS A 67 8.05 17.40 -18.34
N ALA A 68 7.83 16.83 -17.15
CA ALA A 68 8.89 16.35 -16.27
C ALA A 68 9.81 15.34 -16.96
N GLU A 69 11.13 15.49 -16.76
CA GLU A 69 12.13 14.50 -17.18
C GLU A 69 12.09 13.25 -16.31
N LYS A 70 11.86 13.44 -15.01
CA LYS A 70 11.81 12.36 -14.03
C LYS A 70 10.47 12.39 -13.32
N VAL A 71 9.77 11.27 -13.32
CA VAL A 71 8.53 11.10 -12.55
C VAL A 71 8.79 10.09 -11.45
N ILE A 72 8.56 10.47 -10.20
CA ILE A 72 8.77 9.62 -9.03
C ILE A 72 7.40 9.22 -8.50
N CYS A 73 7.12 7.92 -8.45
CA CYS A 73 5.81 7.41 -8.14
C CYS A 73 5.82 6.36 -7.05
N THR A 74 4.72 6.32 -6.29
CA THR A 74 4.48 5.27 -5.31
C THR A 74 2.99 5.05 -5.16
N TYR A 75 2.61 3.84 -4.76
CA TYR A 75 1.20 3.52 -4.52
C TYR A 75 0.81 3.82 -3.08
N TYR A 76 -0.39 4.34 -2.90
CA TYR A 76 -0.93 4.63 -1.57
C TYR A 76 -1.93 3.59 -1.08
N ASP A 77 -2.49 2.73 -1.93
CA ASP A 77 -3.48 1.76 -1.49
C ASP A 77 -2.87 0.71 -0.54
N THR A 78 -3.73 0.06 0.25
CA THR A 78 -3.28 -0.89 1.27
C THR A 78 -3.71 -2.32 0.93
N PRO A 79 -2.80 -3.32 1.09
CA PRO A 79 -3.13 -4.69 0.78
C PRO A 79 -4.10 -5.27 1.82
N VAL A 80 -4.80 -6.32 1.42
CA VAL A 80 -5.43 -7.29 2.31
C VAL A 80 -4.34 -8.00 3.11
N HIS A 81 -4.67 -8.40 4.33
CA HIS A 81 -3.82 -9.23 5.14
C HIS A 81 -3.48 -10.52 4.39
N THR A 82 -2.19 -10.81 4.26
CA THR A 82 -1.67 -12.03 3.63
C THR A 82 -0.76 -12.77 4.60
N LEU A 83 -0.71 -14.10 4.47
CA LEU A 83 0.22 -14.94 5.21
C LEU A 83 1.54 -15.07 4.43
N GLY A 84 2.66 -15.03 5.17
CA GLY A 84 4.01 -15.23 4.63
C GLY A 84 4.73 -13.94 4.20
N SER A 85 5.84 -14.14 3.50
CA SER A 85 6.68 -13.06 2.96
C SER A 85 6.03 -12.34 1.79
N TYR A 86 6.37 -11.07 1.59
CA TYR A 86 6.03 -10.32 0.39
C TYR A 86 7.16 -10.46 -0.63
N PHE A 87 6.86 -10.97 -1.82
CA PHE A 87 7.79 -10.99 -2.95
C PHE A 87 7.58 -9.73 -3.78
N MET A 88 8.68 -9.02 -4.05
CA MET A 88 8.62 -7.71 -4.71
C MET A 88 8.04 -7.85 -6.13
N PHE A 89 7.02 -7.04 -6.42
CA PHE A 89 6.37 -6.93 -7.73
C PHE A 89 5.77 -8.24 -8.29
N ASP A 90 5.56 -9.27 -7.45
CA ASP A 90 4.83 -10.48 -7.84
C ASP A 90 3.34 -10.33 -7.49
N TRP A 91 2.60 -9.62 -8.35
CA TRP A 91 1.16 -9.44 -8.19
C TRP A 91 0.38 -10.77 -8.25
N LYS A 92 0.89 -11.79 -8.95
CA LYS A 92 0.23 -13.09 -9.08
C LYS A 92 0.31 -13.84 -7.74
N ASP A 93 1.48 -13.90 -7.13
CA ASP A 93 1.66 -14.47 -5.79
C ASP A 93 0.85 -13.70 -4.73
N GLN A 94 0.88 -12.36 -4.77
CA GLN A 94 0.11 -11.53 -3.85
C GLN A 94 -1.41 -11.79 -3.95
N ARG A 95 -1.94 -11.94 -5.18
CA ARG A 95 -3.34 -12.27 -5.42
C ARG A 95 -3.68 -13.66 -4.90
N LYS A 96 -2.83 -14.67 -5.17
CA LYS A 96 -3.00 -16.04 -4.64
C LYS A 96 -3.05 -16.05 -3.11
N LYS A 97 -2.06 -15.45 -2.44
CA LYS A 97 -2.02 -15.35 -0.97
C LYS A 97 -3.22 -14.63 -0.38
N THR A 98 -3.73 -13.61 -1.06
CA THR A 98 -4.94 -12.90 -0.64
C THR A 98 -6.16 -13.81 -0.72
N ILE A 99 -6.34 -14.55 -1.83
CA ILE A 99 -7.43 -15.52 -1.99
C ILE A 99 -7.34 -16.60 -0.90
N TYR A 100 -6.16 -17.18 -0.68
CA TYR A 100 -5.97 -18.17 0.39
C TYR A 100 -6.31 -17.62 1.77
N SER A 101 -5.90 -16.39 2.10
CA SER A 101 -6.25 -15.78 3.39
C SER A 101 -7.75 -15.52 3.55
N ILE A 102 -8.45 -15.19 2.46
CA ILE A 102 -9.91 -15.01 2.45
C ILE A 102 -10.60 -16.36 2.66
N LEU A 103 -10.20 -17.39 1.89
CA LEU A 103 -10.74 -18.74 2.00
C LEU A 103 -10.54 -19.31 3.40
N LEU A 104 -9.33 -19.18 3.97
CA LEU A 104 -9.05 -19.62 5.33
C LEU A 104 -9.94 -18.91 6.36
N SER A 105 -10.09 -17.58 6.24
CA SER A 105 -10.96 -16.80 7.13
C SER A 105 -12.42 -17.23 7.01
N PHE A 106 -12.86 -17.55 5.78
CA PHE A 106 -14.21 -18.00 5.51
C PHE A 106 -14.47 -19.39 6.09
N ILE A 107 -13.56 -20.34 5.90
CA ILE A 107 -13.65 -21.70 6.48
C ILE A 107 -13.70 -21.62 8.01
N LEU A 108 -12.82 -20.85 8.65
CA LEU A 108 -12.80 -20.71 10.11
C LEU A 108 -14.11 -20.13 10.65
N LEU A 109 -14.64 -19.08 10.01
CA LEU A 109 -15.92 -18.50 10.43
C LEU A 109 -17.08 -19.45 10.15
N PHE A 110 -17.10 -20.12 9.00
CA PHE A 110 -18.13 -21.10 8.69
C PHE A 110 -18.16 -22.23 9.71
N SER A 111 -17.00 -22.78 10.08
CA SER A 111 -16.89 -23.78 11.15
C SER A 111 -17.38 -23.24 12.49
N LEU A 112 -17.06 -21.99 12.84
CA LEU A 112 -17.55 -21.35 14.06
C LEU A 112 -19.08 -21.19 14.04
N GLY A 113 -19.64 -20.77 12.91
CA GLY A 113 -21.08 -20.65 12.72
C GLY A 113 -21.79 -22.00 12.82
N TRP A 114 -21.22 -23.04 12.21
CA TRP A 114 -21.72 -24.41 12.33
C TRP A 114 -21.74 -24.90 13.77
N TRP A 115 -20.64 -24.72 14.50
CA TRP A 115 -20.55 -25.04 15.93
C TRP A 115 -21.58 -24.25 16.75
N GLY A 116 -21.71 -22.95 16.52
CA GLY A 116 -22.71 -22.12 17.18
C GLY A 116 -24.13 -22.59 16.92
N MET A 117 -24.44 -23.03 15.69
CA MET A 117 -25.75 -23.58 15.33
C MET A 117 -26.03 -24.90 16.04
N MET A 118 -25.03 -25.79 16.19
CA MET A 118 -25.21 -27.03 16.95
C MET A 118 -25.52 -26.77 18.43
N ILE A 119 -24.85 -25.79 19.05
CA ILE A 119 -25.12 -25.38 20.44
C ILE A 119 -26.53 -24.80 20.57
N TYR A 120 -26.93 -23.94 19.62
CA TYR A 120 -28.26 -23.33 19.62
C TYR A 120 -29.38 -24.37 19.49
N ASN A 121 -29.24 -25.30 18.53
CA ASN A 121 -30.23 -26.36 18.30
C ASN A 121 -30.24 -27.44 19.39
N GLY A 122 -29.13 -27.63 20.10
CA GLY A 122 -29.01 -28.62 21.18
C GLY A 122 -29.66 -28.21 22.49
N ASN A 123 -30.20 -26.99 22.59
CA ASN A 123 -30.83 -26.49 23.80
C ASN A 123 -32.37 -26.56 23.70
N PRO A 124 -33.02 -27.55 24.35
CA PRO A 124 -34.45 -27.81 24.22
C PRO A 124 -35.34 -26.73 24.88
N HIS A 125 -34.76 -25.80 25.64
CA HIS A 125 -35.49 -24.73 26.34
C HIS A 125 -35.55 -23.42 25.55
N HIS A 126 -35.06 -23.39 24.31
CA HIS A 126 -35.18 -22.20 23.47
C HIS A 126 -36.60 -22.03 22.93
N VAL A 127 -37.41 -21.24 23.62
CA VAL A 127 -38.66 -20.68 23.08
C VAL A 127 -38.35 -19.30 22.52
N PHE A 128 -38.73 -19.05 21.26
CA PHE A 128 -38.53 -17.74 20.65
C PHE A 128 -39.51 -16.73 21.26
N ASP A 129 -39.00 -15.91 22.18
CA ASP A 129 -39.73 -14.78 22.77
C ASP A 129 -38.95 -13.49 22.51
N LEU A 130 -39.58 -12.52 21.83
CA LEU A 130 -38.97 -11.24 21.44
C LEU A 130 -38.54 -10.40 22.64
N LEU A 131 -39.18 -10.55 23.80
CA LEU A 131 -38.86 -9.81 25.02
C LEU A 131 -37.84 -10.54 25.90
N SER A 132 -37.48 -11.78 25.55
CA SER A 132 -36.48 -12.54 26.28
C SER A 132 -35.07 -12.01 26.05
N VAL A 133 -34.32 -11.88 27.16
CA VAL A 133 -32.89 -11.56 27.15
C VAL A 133 -32.11 -12.60 26.34
N GLN A 134 -32.52 -13.86 26.39
CA GLN A 134 -31.87 -14.95 25.67
C GLN A 134 -32.02 -14.78 24.14
N THR A 135 -33.21 -14.43 23.67
CA THR A 135 -33.45 -14.13 22.24
C THR A 135 -32.63 -12.93 21.79
N SER A 136 -32.57 -11.88 22.60
CA SER A 136 -31.77 -10.67 22.31
C SER A 136 -30.28 -11.00 22.15
N ILE A 137 -29.71 -11.81 23.05
CA ILE A 137 -28.32 -12.27 22.97
C ILE A 137 -28.10 -13.09 21.71
N THR A 138 -29.00 -14.02 21.38
CA THR A 138 -28.92 -14.83 20.17
C THR A 138 -28.94 -13.98 18.90
N VAL A 139 -29.87 -13.01 18.81
CA VAL A 139 -29.94 -12.09 17.66
C VAL A 139 -28.65 -11.28 17.53
N LEU A 140 -28.10 -10.76 18.63
CA LEU A 140 -26.83 -10.04 18.63
C LEU A 140 -25.67 -10.94 18.19
N ALA A 141 -25.65 -12.21 18.62
CA ALA A 141 -24.62 -13.17 18.23
C ALA A 141 -24.68 -13.49 16.73
N PHE A 142 -25.86 -13.80 16.19
CA PHE A 142 -26.04 -14.04 14.75
C PHE A 142 -25.77 -12.79 13.92
N GLY A 143 -26.26 -11.63 14.35
CA GLY A 143 -25.99 -10.36 13.69
C GLY A 143 -24.49 -10.04 13.63
N SER A 144 -23.78 -10.24 14.75
CA SER A 144 -22.32 -10.09 14.83
C SER A 144 -21.61 -11.10 13.93
N TYR A 145 -22.07 -12.36 13.90
CA TYR A 145 -21.53 -13.39 13.04
C TYR A 145 -21.64 -13.02 11.56
N PHE A 146 -22.83 -12.66 11.07
CA PHE A 146 -23.01 -12.27 9.66
C PHE A 146 -22.27 -10.98 9.31
N PHE A 147 -22.17 -10.04 10.25
CA PHE A 147 -21.33 -8.86 10.08
C PHE A 147 -19.85 -9.24 9.88
N LEU A 148 -19.31 -10.14 10.70
CA LEU A 148 -17.94 -10.64 10.59
C LEU A 148 -17.72 -11.46 9.31
N LEU A 149 -18.69 -12.29 8.93
CA LEU A 149 -18.66 -13.06 7.68
C LEU A 149 -18.59 -12.13 6.47
N GLY A 150 -19.40 -11.08 6.43
CA GLY A 150 -19.36 -10.04 5.41
C GLY A 150 -18.04 -9.24 5.38
N LYS A 151 -17.30 -9.18 6.49
CA LYS A 151 -15.93 -8.62 6.53
C LYS A 151 -14.90 -9.62 6.00
N ALA A 152 -15.01 -10.89 6.38
CA ALA A 152 -14.10 -11.94 5.95
C ALA A 152 -14.19 -12.23 4.45
N ALA A 153 -15.40 -12.24 3.87
CA ALA A 153 -15.61 -12.41 2.43
C ALA A 153 -14.92 -11.31 1.59
N ARG A 154 -14.86 -10.08 2.14
CA ARG A 154 -14.10 -8.98 1.54
C ARG A 154 -12.61 -9.03 1.88
N GLY A 155 -12.17 -9.89 2.78
CA GLY A 155 -10.81 -9.92 3.31
C GLY A 155 -10.50 -8.79 4.29
N TRP A 156 -9.69 -9.09 5.30
CA TRP A 156 -9.29 -8.12 6.31
C TRP A 156 -8.21 -7.18 5.75
N SER A 157 -8.42 -5.86 5.86
CA SER A 157 -7.38 -4.90 5.44
C SER A 157 -6.15 -5.05 6.33
N SER A 158 -4.95 -5.08 5.75
CA SER A 158 -3.72 -5.05 6.53
C SER A 158 -3.66 -3.76 7.33
N ARG A 159 -3.24 -3.87 8.60
CA ARG A 159 -2.88 -2.72 9.44
C ARG A 159 -1.36 -2.52 9.49
N GLN A 160 -0.61 -3.42 8.89
CA GLN A 160 0.86 -3.42 8.81
C GLN A 160 1.24 -2.74 7.50
N THR A 161 1.05 -1.43 7.48
CA THR A 161 1.21 -0.61 6.26
C THR A 161 2.33 0.41 6.37
N PHE A 162 3.04 0.41 7.51
CA PHE A 162 4.12 1.36 7.76
C PHE A 162 5.25 1.16 6.76
N ILE A 163 5.81 -0.05 6.69
CA ILE A 163 6.80 -0.40 5.67
C ILE A 163 6.14 -0.40 4.28
N ARG A 164 5.11 -1.22 4.08
CA ARG A 164 4.38 -1.35 2.80
C ARG A 164 3.03 -0.61 2.82
N ASN A 165 2.90 0.62 2.33
CA ASN A 165 3.89 1.41 1.61
C ASN A 165 3.95 2.86 2.14
N THR A 166 3.58 3.05 3.41
CA THR A 166 3.61 4.39 4.06
C THR A 166 5.02 4.96 4.09
N SER A 167 6.04 4.11 4.22
CA SER A 167 7.43 4.55 4.20
C SER A 167 7.80 5.26 2.90
N SER A 168 7.41 4.72 1.74
CA SER A 168 7.64 5.38 0.45
C SER A 168 6.85 6.67 0.30
N ILE A 169 5.63 6.74 0.85
CA ILE A 169 4.85 7.99 0.91
C ILE A 169 5.60 9.05 1.72
N LEU A 170 6.12 8.68 2.90
CA LEU A 170 6.89 9.59 3.76
C LEU A 170 8.18 10.05 3.09
N THR A 171 8.91 9.15 2.42
CA THR A 171 10.09 9.50 1.62
C THR A 171 9.71 10.49 0.51
N MET A 172 8.62 10.25 -0.22
CA MET A 172 8.18 11.18 -1.27
C MET A 172 7.74 12.54 -0.73
N LEU A 173 7.08 12.59 0.43
CA LEU A 173 6.74 13.87 1.08
C LEU A 173 8.00 14.66 1.45
N GLU A 174 9.01 13.97 1.96
CA GLU A 174 10.29 14.60 2.26
C GLU A 174 11.00 15.06 0.99
N MET A 175 10.98 14.26 -0.08
CA MET A 175 11.50 14.66 -1.39
C MET A 175 10.81 15.91 -1.95
N ILE A 176 9.48 15.96 -1.91
CA ILE A 176 8.69 17.14 -2.33
C ILE A 176 9.09 18.38 -1.52
N ARG A 177 9.44 18.20 -0.24
CA ARG A 177 9.85 19.30 0.66
C ARG A 177 11.29 19.76 0.40
N THR A 178 12.15 18.90 -0.14
CA THR A 178 13.60 19.16 -0.25
C THR A 178 14.09 19.42 -1.66
N ILE A 179 13.42 18.85 -2.66
CA ILE A 179 13.80 18.94 -4.07
C ILE A 179 12.86 19.93 -4.75
N ASP A 180 13.41 21.08 -5.12
CA ASP A 180 12.74 22.12 -5.88
C ASP A 180 13.26 22.12 -7.33
N ASP A 181 12.94 21.05 -8.06
CA ASP A 181 13.30 20.88 -9.47
C ASP A 181 12.02 20.76 -10.32
N PRO A 182 11.76 21.70 -11.26
CA PRO A 182 10.60 21.64 -12.14
C PRO A 182 10.63 20.45 -13.12
N ASN A 183 11.80 19.82 -13.33
CA ASN A 183 11.94 18.62 -14.15
C ASN A 183 11.57 17.33 -13.40
N VAL A 184 11.30 17.42 -12.09
CA VAL A 184 10.87 16.30 -11.25
C VAL A 184 9.40 16.47 -10.87
N ALA A 185 8.58 15.49 -11.26
CA ALA A 185 7.19 15.39 -10.82
C ALA A 185 6.97 14.16 -9.94
N TYR A 186 5.96 14.22 -9.09
CA TYR A 186 5.63 13.16 -8.14
C TYR A 186 4.22 12.63 -8.39
N ALA A 187 4.03 11.31 -8.27
CA ALA A 187 2.74 10.67 -8.45
C ALA A 187 2.40 9.68 -7.32
N PHE A 188 1.35 9.95 -6.57
CA PHE A 188 0.76 9.01 -5.62
C PHE A 188 -0.41 8.29 -6.29
N VAL A 189 -0.26 6.98 -6.51
CA VAL A 189 -1.19 6.21 -7.35
C VAL A 189 -2.05 5.23 -6.56
N ASP A 190 -3.25 4.95 -7.07
CA ASP A 190 -4.11 3.88 -6.57
C ASP A 190 -3.80 2.54 -7.27
N GLU A 191 -4.34 1.45 -6.71
CA GLU A 191 -4.30 0.09 -7.27
C GLU A 191 -2.90 -0.53 -7.45
N GLY A 192 -1.88 -0.06 -6.74
CA GLY A 192 -0.53 -0.62 -6.81
C GLY A 192 -0.35 -1.93 -6.03
N CYS A 193 -1.21 -2.22 -5.05
CA CYS A 193 -1.12 -3.47 -4.27
C CYS A 193 -1.44 -4.73 -5.09
N TYR A 194 -2.31 -4.61 -6.10
CA TYR A 194 -2.93 -5.74 -6.81
C TYR A 194 -2.87 -5.64 -8.33
N GLY A 195 -2.39 -4.51 -8.87
CA GLY A 195 -2.29 -4.31 -10.29
C GLY A 195 -1.37 -3.15 -10.64
N LYS A 196 -1.51 -2.69 -11.88
CA LYS A 196 -0.69 -1.63 -12.47
C LYS A 196 -1.49 -0.43 -12.94
N LYS A 197 -2.83 -0.42 -12.85
CA LYS A 197 -3.64 0.62 -13.49
C LYS A 197 -3.26 2.04 -13.09
N GLY A 198 -2.97 2.28 -11.81
CA GLY A 198 -2.50 3.60 -11.37
C GLY A 198 -1.13 3.97 -11.95
N LEU A 199 -0.23 3.00 -12.04
CA LEU A 199 1.09 3.15 -12.67
C LEU A 199 0.97 3.38 -14.19
N ASP A 200 0.11 2.62 -14.86
CA ASP A 200 -0.17 2.76 -16.29
C ASP A 200 -0.75 4.15 -16.59
N SER A 201 -1.62 4.67 -15.72
CA SER A 201 -2.14 6.02 -15.84
C SER A 201 -1.06 7.09 -15.75
N VAL A 202 -0.05 6.92 -14.89
CA VAL A 202 1.10 7.86 -14.83
C VAL A 202 1.91 7.77 -16.11
N ARG A 203 2.18 6.55 -16.58
CA ARG A 203 2.95 6.30 -17.80
C ARG A 203 2.28 6.87 -19.06
N LEU A 204 0.95 6.88 -19.10
CA LEU A 204 0.20 7.50 -20.20
C LEU A 204 0.19 9.03 -20.12
N SER A 205 0.33 9.60 -18.92
CA SER A 205 0.37 11.05 -18.70
C SER A 205 1.76 11.67 -18.86
N MET A 206 2.84 10.90 -18.74
CA MET A 206 4.20 11.43 -18.85
C MET A 206 4.68 11.56 -20.31
N LYS A 207 5.65 12.45 -20.56
CA LYS A 207 6.33 12.48 -21.87
C LYS A 207 7.01 11.15 -22.19
N LYS A 208 7.07 10.82 -23.48
CA LYS A 208 7.55 9.51 -23.99
C LYS A 208 8.99 9.19 -23.57
N GLU A 209 9.85 10.22 -23.51
CA GLU A 209 11.27 10.13 -23.17
C GLU A 209 11.53 10.26 -21.65
N GLY A 210 10.49 10.50 -20.85
CA GLY A 210 10.62 10.66 -19.41
C GLY A 210 11.00 9.36 -18.72
N ILE A 211 11.64 9.50 -17.55
CA ILE A 211 12.13 8.40 -16.74
C ILE A 211 11.22 8.23 -15.53
N LEU A 212 10.62 7.05 -15.40
CA LEU A 212 9.73 6.73 -14.27
C LEU A 212 10.49 5.98 -13.18
N PHE A 213 10.39 6.45 -11.94
CA PHE A 213 10.91 5.80 -10.75
C PHE A 213 9.77 5.33 -9.85
N TYR A 214 9.75 4.05 -9.49
CA TYR A 214 8.71 3.43 -8.66
C TYR A 214 9.27 3.02 -7.30
N LEU A 215 8.76 3.62 -6.23
CA LEU A 215 9.18 3.38 -4.85
C LEU A 215 8.28 2.32 -4.19
N ASP A 216 8.87 1.26 -3.62
CA ASP A 216 8.15 0.28 -2.78
C ASP A 216 8.92 -0.06 -1.50
N SER A 217 8.26 0.09 -0.36
CA SER A 217 8.74 -0.35 0.96
C SER A 217 10.12 0.19 1.35
N VAL A 218 10.49 1.39 0.90
CA VAL A 218 11.87 1.92 1.00
C VAL A 218 12.37 2.13 2.44
N GLY A 219 11.46 2.35 3.40
CA GLY A 219 11.82 2.51 4.81
C GLY A 219 11.99 1.20 5.57
N ALA A 220 12.00 0.04 4.90
CA ALA A 220 12.31 -1.22 5.57
C ALA A 220 13.76 -1.25 6.10
N ASP A 221 13.97 -1.97 7.19
CA ASP A 221 15.29 -2.24 7.74
C ASP A 221 16.02 -3.36 6.96
N THR A 222 16.11 -3.15 5.65
CA THR A 222 16.81 -4.02 4.71
C THR A 222 17.58 -3.17 3.70
N PRO A 223 18.56 -3.75 2.97
CA PRO A 223 19.32 -2.99 1.99
C PRO A 223 18.43 -2.48 0.84
N LEU A 224 18.72 -1.26 0.39
CA LEU A 224 18.09 -0.67 -0.78
C LEU A 224 18.53 -1.42 -2.06
N GLN A 225 17.60 -1.57 -2.97
CA GLN A 225 17.72 -2.31 -4.23
C GLN A 225 17.24 -1.41 -5.37
N PHE A 226 17.93 -1.51 -6.50
CA PHE A 226 17.65 -0.76 -7.71
C PHE A 226 17.43 -1.74 -8.87
N SER A 227 16.46 -1.45 -9.73
CA SER A 227 16.16 -2.26 -10.91
C SER A 227 15.64 -1.38 -12.03
N GLY A 228 16.20 -1.47 -13.22
CA GLY A 228 15.75 -0.69 -14.38
C GLY A 228 16.92 -0.23 -15.25
N TYR A 229 16.61 0.26 -16.44
CA TYR A 229 17.61 0.69 -17.43
C TYR A 229 18.40 1.92 -16.98
N TYR A 230 17.83 2.81 -16.16
CA TYR A 230 18.55 3.98 -15.66
C TYR A 230 19.78 3.60 -14.83
N PHE A 231 19.75 2.42 -14.20
CA PHE A 231 20.82 1.93 -13.32
C PHE A 231 21.81 0.99 -14.03
N SER A 232 21.82 0.91 -15.38
CA SER A 232 22.54 -0.15 -16.11
C SER A 232 24.01 0.12 -16.44
N ASN A 233 24.55 1.33 -16.23
CA ASN A 233 25.94 1.63 -16.61
C ASN A 233 26.97 1.44 -15.46
N GLU A 234 27.89 0.51 -15.74
CA GLU A 234 29.30 0.30 -15.33
C GLU A 234 29.76 -0.06 -13.90
N GLU A 235 29.17 0.35 -12.76
CA GLU A 235 29.73 -0.06 -11.42
C GLU A 235 28.80 -0.87 -10.49
N GLN A 236 27.50 -0.98 -10.81
CA GLN A 236 26.52 -1.67 -9.95
C GLN A 236 26.12 -3.07 -10.48
N ARG A 237 27.09 -3.81 -11.01
CA ARG A 237 26.93 -5.15 -11.61
C ARG A 237 26.53 -6.28 -10.65
N LEU A 238 26.31 -6.01 -9.36
CA LEU A 238 25.72 -6.96 -8.41
C LEU A 238 24.24 -6.65 -8.19
N LYS A 239 23.37 -7.06 -9.13
CA LYS A 239 21.95 -7.48 -8.96
C LYS A 239 21.26 -7.44 -10.33
N LYS A 240 21.49 -8.47 -11.16
CA LYS A 240 20.64 -8.74 -12.32
C LYS A 240 19.20 -8.98 -11.86
N VAL A 241 18.35 -7.97 -11.98
CA VAL A 241 16.89 -8.15 -12.05
C VAL A 241 16.56 -8.32 -13.53
N ASP A 242 16.40 -9.56 -13.97
CA ASP A 242 15.93 -9.81 -15.33
C ASP A 242 14.42 -10.06 -15.32
N LYS A 243 13.74 -9.28 -16.18
CA LYS A 243 12.29 -9.27 -16.52
C LYS A 243 11.31 -8.58 -15.56
N LEU A 244 11.50 -7.27 -15.33
CA LEU A 244 10.39 -6.33 -15.50
C LEU A 244 10.64 -5.58 -16.82
N LYS A 245 10.32 -6.25 -17.95
CA LYS A 245 10.50 -5.74 -19.33
C LYS A 245 9.49 -4.64 -19.65
N GLU A 246 9.49 -3.55 -18.91
CA GLU A 246 8.81 -2.34 -19.32
C GLU A 246 9.87 -1.27 -19.55
N LYS A 247 10.06 -0.91 -20.83
CA LYS A 247 10.91 0.23 -21.20
C LYS A 247 10.45 1.43 -20.36
N ASN A 248 11.41 2.08 -19.69
CA ASN A 248 11.27 3.33 -18.93
C ASN A 248 10.79 3.25 -17.47
N ILE A 249 10.63 2.06 -16.86
CA ILE A 249 10.31 1.96 -15.41
C ILE A 249 11.54 1.51 -14.62
N ASN A 250 11.88 2.27 -13.59
CA ASN A 250 12.98 2.03 -12.68
C ASN A 250 12.46 1.84 -11.26
N TYR A 251 12.66 0.69 -10.65
CA TYR A 251 12.18 0.36 -9.31
C TYR A 251 13.27 0.63 -8.28
N ILE A 252 12.86 1.29 -7.19
CA ILE A 252 13.68 1.56 -6.00
C ILE A 252 12.93 0.97 -4.81
N PHE A 253 13.51 -0.03 -4.15
CA PHE A 253 12.81 -0.75 -3.09
C PHE A 253 13.77 -1.33 -2.06
N SER A 254 13.32 -1.50 -0.82
CA SER A 254 14.12 -2.14 0.22
C SER A 254 13.69 -3.59 0.38
N ALA A 255 14.63 -4.53 0.23
CA ALA A 255 14.33 -5.95 0.33
C ALA A 255 15.55 -6.80 0.68
N ARG A 256 15.29 -8.01 1.19
CA ARG A 256 16.27 -9.09 1.28
C ARG A 256 16.40 -9.82 -0.06
N LYS A 257 17.57 -10.38 -0.31
CA LYS A 257 17.87 -11.20 -1.49
C LYS A 257 17.89 -12.67 -1.09
N LYS A 258 16.99 -13.50 -1.63
CA LYS A 258 16.95 -14.95 -1.32
C LYS A 258 17.92 -15.74 -2.19
N GLN A 259 18.02 -15.35 -3.47
CA GLN A 259 18.86 -15.91 -4.54
C GLN A 259 19.09 -14.80 -5.59
N ALA A 260 19.87 -15.05 -6.66
CA ALA A 260 20.27 -14.03 -7.64
C ALA A 260 19.11 -13.15 -8.19
N GLN A 261 17.88 -13.65 -8.19
CA GLN A 261 16.74 -13.03 -8.89
C GLN A 261 15.50 -12.75 -8.01
N PHE A 262 15.46 -13.20 -6.74
CA PHE A 262 14.26 -13.06 -5.90
C PHE A 262 14.48 -12.12 -4.72
N PHE A 263 13.72 -11.03 -4.72
CA PHE A 263 13.67 -10.04 -3.64
C PHE A 263 12.40 -10.17 -2.83
N TYR A 264 12.53 -10.13 -1.51
CA TYR A 264 11.41 -10.31 -0.63
C TYR A 264 11.58 -9.57 0.69
N LEU A 265 10.46 -9.29 1.33
CA LEU A 265 10.37 -8.86 2.73
C LEU A 265 9.73 -9.96 3.56
N THR A 266 10.36 -10.32 4.66
CA THR A 266 9.78 -11.25 5.63
C THR A 266 8.64 -10.58 6.38
N LYS A 267 7.87 -11.39 7.12
CA LYS A 267 6.82 -10.90 8.01
C LYS A 267 7.37 -9.98 9.12
N THR A 268 8.59 -10.22 9.59
CA THR A 268 9.26 -9.36 10.57
C THR A 268 9.65 -8.02 9.94
N ASP A 269 10.19 -8.04 8.72
CA ASP A 269 10.55 -6.80 8.02
C ASP A 269 9.30 -5.94 7.77
N LEU A 270 8.19 -6.53 7.30
CA LEU A 270 6.91 -5.83 7.08
C LEU A 270 6.29 -5.25 8.37
N ARG A 271 6.68 -5.81 9.53
CA ARG A 271 6.25 -5.38 10.87
C ARG A 271 7.22 -4.36 11.50
N GLY A 272 8.23 -3.92 10.75
CA GLY A 272 9.16 -2.89 11.16
C GLY A 272 8.44 -1.69 11.78
N LYS A 273 9.00 -1.16 12.86
CA LYS A 273 8.44 -0.04 13.62
C LYS A 273 9.24 1.25 13.47
N THR A 274 10.40 1.19 12.84
CA THR A 274 11.34 2.29 12.67
C THR A 274 11.40 2.65 11.20
N PHE A 275 11.51 3.94 10.92
CA PHE A 275 11.73 4.44 9.56
C PHE A 275 13.23 4.38 9.27
N ASN A 276 13.62 3.72 8.19
CA ASN A 276 15.01 3.67 7.76
C ASN A 276 15.40 4.96 7.03
N TRP A 277 15.92 5.94 7.79
CA TRP A 277 16.42 7.21 7.26
C TRP A 277 17.63 7.06 6.35
N GLN A 278 18.47 6.04 6.54
CA GLN A 278 19.62 5.81 5.67
C GLN A 278 19.15 5.53 4.24
N ASN A 279 18.15 4.65 4.07
CA ASN A 279 17.55 4.38 2.77
C ASN A 279 16.87 5.62 2.18
N ALA A 280 16.10 6.36 2.99
CA ALA A 280 15.41 7.56 2.52
C ALA A 280 16.40 8.64 2.05
N ASN A 281 17.47 8.89 2.80
CA ASN A 281 18.50 9.88 2.44
C ASN A 281 19.28 9.47 1.19
N GLN A 282 19.58 8.17 1.01
CA GLN A 282 20.17 7.68 -0.23
C GLN A 282 19.26 7.95 -1.44
N ILE A 283 17.95 7.78 -1.29
CA ILE A 283 16.99 8.09 -2.36
C ILE A 283 16.97 9.58 -2.64
N ILE A 284 16.82 10.42 -1.61
CA ILE A 284 16.80 11.88 -1.79
C ILE A 284 18.07 12.35 -2.51
N ALA A 285 19.24 11.83 -2.13
CA ALA A 285 20.51 12.16 -2.76
C ALA A 285 20.64 11.74 -4.23
N LEU A 286 19.84 10.77 -4.71
CA LEU A 286 19.80 10.40 -6.14
C LEU A 286 19.08 11.43 -7.02
N PHE A 287 18.32 12.35 -6.40
CA PHE A 287 17.48 13.34 -7.08
C PHE A 287 17.75 14.79 -6.66
N LEU A 288 18.76 15.02 -5.81
CA LEU A 288 19.37 16.32 -5.58
C LEU A 288 20.41 16.60 -6.67
#